data_AF-A0A956ASW9-F1
#
_entry.id   AF-A0A956ASW9-F1
#
_cell.length_a   1.000
_cell.length_b   1.000
_cell.length_c   1.000
_cell.angle_alpha   90.00
_cell.angle_beta   90.00
_cell.angle_gamma   90.00
#
_symmetry.space_group_name_H-M   'P 1'
#
loop_
_entity.id
_entity.type
_entity.pdbx_description
1 polymer ?
#
loop_
_entity_poly.entity_id
_entity_poly.type
_entity_poly.pdbx_seq_one_letter_code
_entity_poly.pdbx_strand_id
1 'polypeptide(L)'
;MIPPETRQQRSASAERGQPPRAAQWRADRRLLARLRPHAGAALRLAAWSWVLAWCTAGYGALAGPALRALFGGEALRWPAWIAGSLPPPPDLTTLRSVLPAVILGVALLKGLAFHRYTVGLAALGQRFVAALRRDLHARLLVLPPDAAAAIGAGDLLSRCVH
;
A
#
# COMPACT_ATOMS: atom_id res chain seq x y z
N MET A 1 -26.30 -33.73 -0.43
CA MET A 1 -25.71 -34.33 -1.64
C MET A 1 -25.68 -33.23 -2.70
N ILE A 2 -24.52 -32.63 -2.96
CA ILE A 2 -24.38 -31.44 -3.84
C ILE A 2 -24.13 -31.93 -5.27
N PRO A 3 -24.86 -31.42 -6.29
CA PRO A 3 -24.73 -31.92 -7.66
C PRO A 3 -23.33 -31.62 -8.27
N PRO A 4 -22.73 -32.58 -9.00
CA PRO A 4 -21.36 -32.50 -9.50
C PRO A 4 -21.14 -31.46 -10.63
N GLU A 5 -22.20 -30.87 -11.19
CA GLU A 5 -22.10 -29.94 -12.33
C GLU A 5 -21.47 -28.56 -12.00
N THR A 6 -21.36 -28.22 -10.71
CA THR A 6 -20.85 -26.90 -10.30
C THR A 6 -19.32 -26.74 -10.38
N ARG A 7 -18.55 -27.83 -10.52
CA ARG A 7 -17.07 -27.75 -10.62
C ARG A 7 -16.57 -27.49 -12.04
N GLN A 8 -17.24 -28.01 -13.07
CA GLN A 8 -16.81 -27.86 -14.46
C GLN A 8 -17.15 -26.47 -15.02
N GLN A 9 -18.27 -25.88 -14.61
CA GLN A 9 -18.61 -24.50 -15.00
C GLN A 9 -17.68 -23.46 -14.33
N ARG A 10 -17.21 -23.70 -13.10
CA ARG A 10 -16.25 -22.81 -12.42
C ARG A 10 -14.87 -22.80 -13.09
N SER A 11 -14.39 -23.94 -13.56
CA SER A 11 -13.11 -24.04 -14.28
C SER A 11 -13.17 -23.38 -15.66
N ALA A 12 -14.26 -23.57 -16.41
CA ALA A 12 -14.46 -22.95 -17.73
C ALA A 12 -14.76 -21.43 -17.69
N SER A 13 -15.11 -20.89 -16.52
CA SER A 13 -15.32 -19.45 -16.29
C SER A 13 -14.04 -18.75 -15.82
N ALA A 14 -13.13 -19.47 -15.15
CA ALA A 14 -11.85 -18.95 -14.69
C ALA A 14 -10.86 -18.69 -15.83
N GLU A 15 -10.93 -19.47 -16.92
CA GLU A 15 -10.01 -19.34 -18.06
C GLU A 15 -10.42 -18.28 -19.10
N ARG A 16 -11.69 -17.86 -19.13
CA ARG A 16 -12.22 -16.92 -20.15
C ARG A 16 -11.97 -15.43 -19.87
N GLY A 17 -11.42 -15.08 -18.70
CA GLY A 17 -11.32 -13.69 -18.25
C GLY A 17 -9.91 -13.11 -18.11
N GLN A 18 -8.84 -13.90 -18.26
CA GLN A 18 -7.48 -13.38 -18.09
C GLN A 18 -6.92 -12.90 -19.43
N PRO A 19 -6.70 -11.59 -19.62
CA PRO A 19 -6.02 -11.12 -20.83
C PRO A 19 -4.63 -11.78 -20.88
N PRO A 20 -4.11 -12.07 -22.08
CA PRO A 20 -2.77 -12.63 -22.22
C PRO A 20 -1.78 -11.74 -21.48
N ARG A 21 -0.88 -12.33 -20.67
CA ARG A 21 0.09 -11.60 -19.80
C ARG A 21 0.80 -10.44 -20.53
N ALA A 22 1.06 -10.61 -21.83
CA ALA A 22 1.66 -9.59 -22.69
C ALA A 22 0.77 -8.35 -22.93
N ALA A 23 -0.56 -8.50 -23.01
CA ALA A 23 -1.50 -7.39 -23.10
C ALA A 23 -1.63 -6.63 -21.78
N GLN A 24 -1.64 -7.35 -20.66
CA GLN A 24 -1.67 -6.79 -19.31
C GLN A 24 -0.43 -5.92 -19.04
N TRP A 25 0.76 -6.46 -19.33
CA TRP A 25 2.03 -5.72 -19.23
C TRP A 25 2.04 -4.41 -20.05
N ARG A 26 1.48 -4.42 -21.26
CA ARG A 26 1.40 -3.22 -22.10
C ARG A 26 0.43 -2.19 -21.55
N ALA A 27 -0.62 -2.61 -20.85
CA ALA A 27 -1.54 -1.70 -20.16
C ALA A 27 -0.86 -1.11 -18.93
N ASP A 28 -0.22 -1.93 -18.11
CA ASP A 28 0.50 -1.51 -16.91
C ASP A 28 1.64 -0.54 -17.26
N ARG A 29 2.40 -0.80 -18.32
CA ARG A 29 3.47 0.09 -18.78
C ARG A 29 2.94 1.45 -19.23
N ARG A 30 1.76 1.49 -19.85
CA ARG A 30 1.09 2.74 -20.25
C ARG A 30 0.59 3.52 -19.02
N LEU A 31 0.07 2.82 -18.01
CA LEU A 31 -0.32 3.42 -16.74
C LEU A 31 0.89 3.96 -15.98
N LEU A 32 1.98 3.20 -15.89
CA LEU A 32 3.23 3.62 -15.27
C LEU A 32 3.87 4.82 -15.98
N ALA A 33 3.82 4.85 -17.32
CA ALA A 33 4.27 6.01 -18.09
C ALA A 33 3.46 7.28 -17.75
N ARG A 34 2.15 7.15 -17.50
CA ARG A 34 1.29 8.27 -17.05
C ARG A 34 1.50 8.66 -15.60
N LEU A 35 2.03 7.75 -14.77
CA LEU A 35 2.42 8.02 -13.39
C LEU A 35 3.79 8.73 -13.29
N ARG A 36 4.64 8.72 -14.34
CA ARG A 36 5.95 9.42 -14.36
C ARG A 36 5.91 10.87 -13.88
N PRO A 37 5.01 11.76 -14.35
CA PRO A 37 4.95 13.15 -13.86
C PRO A 37 4.67 13.26 -12.36
N HIS A 38 4.14 12.20 -11.74
CA HIS A 38 3.89 12.12 -10.30
C HIS A 38 4.84 11.17 -9.56
N ALA A 39 5.90 10.68 -10.21
CA ALA A 39 6.84 9.72 -9.63
C ALA A 39 7.53 10.27 -8.37
N GLY A 40 7.85 11.56 -8.33
CA GLY A 40 8.42 12.18 -7.12
C GLY A 40 7.48 12.13 -5.91
N ALA A 41 6.18 12.29 -6.11
CA ALA A 41 5.20 12.15 -5.04
C ALA A 41 5.05 10.68 -4.61
N ALA A 42 5.02 9.75 -5.56
CA ALA A 42 4.97 8.32 -5.29
C ALA A 42 6.21 7.82 -4.53
N LEU A 43 7.42 8.27 -4.89
CA LEU A 43 8.66 7.93 -4.19
C LEU A 43 8.67 8.46 -2.75
N ARG A 44 8.18 9.69 -2.52
CA ARG A 44 8.01 10.22 -1.16
C ARG A 44 7.05 9.37 -0.33
N LEU A 45 5.94 8.92 -0.92
CA LEU A 45 5.00 8.02 -0.25
C LEU A 45 5.61 6.65 0.03
N ALA A 46 6.39 6.12 -0.90
CA ALA A 46 7.13 4.88 -0.71
C ALA A 46 8.11 5.00 0.46
N ALA A 47 8.82 6.13 0.59
CA ALA A 47 9.69 6.39 1.74
C ALA A 47 8.90 6.39 3.07
N TRP A 48 7.74 7.05 3.13
CA TRP A 48 6.87 6.99 4.32
C TRP A 48 6.36 5.59 4.62
N SER A 49 6.00 4.82 3.60
CA SER A 49 5.59 3.42 3.73
C SER A 49 6.72 2.54 4.29
N TRP A 50 7.96 2.77 3.85
CA TRP A 50 9.15 2.12 4.39
C TRP A 50 9.35 2.47 5.86
N VAL A 51 9.31 3.76 6.24
CA VAL A 51 9.39 4.18 7.65
C VAL A 51 8.33 3.47 8.49
N LEU A 52 7.09 3.37 7.99
CA LEU A 52 6.01 2.68 8.67
C LEU A 52 6.29 1.17 8.86
N ALA A 53 6.81 0.52 7.82
CA ALA A 53 7.21 -0.89 7.87
C ALA A 53 8.32 -1.12 8.89
N TRP A 54 9.35 -0.26 8.89
CA TRP A 54 10.44 -0.30 9.85
C TRP A 54 9.97 -0.07 11.29
N CYS A 55 9.10 0.91 11.54
CA CYS A 55 8.50 1.11 12.86
C CYS A 55 7.70 -0.12 13.33
N THR A 56 6.96 -0.76 12.43
CA THR A 56 6.14 -1.93 12.75
C THR A 56 7.01 -3.17 13.04
N ALA A 57 8.03 -3.40 12.22
CA ALA A 57 9.00 -4.48 12.43
C ALA A 57 9.83 -4.25 13.70
N GLY A 58 10.32 -3.03 13.91
CA GLY A 58 11.09 -2.65 15.09
C GLY A 58 10.28 -2.81 16.38
N TYR A 59 9.01 -2.41 16.38
CA TYR A 59 8.11 -2.66 17.49
C TYR A 59 7.96 -4.16 17.80
N GLY A 60 7.72 -4.98 16.78
CA GLY A 60 7.62 -6.44 16.95
C GLY A 60 8.89 -7.07 17.52
N ALA A 61 10.05 -6.62 17.05
CA ALA A 61 11.35 -7.08 17.53
C ALA A 61 11.64 -6.69 18.99
N LEU A 62 11.17 -5.52 19.43
CA LEU A 62 11.37 -5.01 20.79
C LEU A 62 10.34 -5.53 21.79
N ALA A 63 9.10 -5.76 21.35
CA ALA A 63 8.01 -6.18 22.23
C ALA A 63 8.30 -7.52 22.90
N GLY A 64 8.84 -8.50 22.17
CA GLY A 64 9.16 -9.82 22.73
C GLY A 64 10.16 -9.77 23.90
N PRO A 65 11.38 -9.23 23.71
CA PRO A 65 12.36 -9.06 24.78
C PRO A 65 11.86 -8.18 25.92
N ALA A 66 11.14 -7.10 25.63
CA ALA A 66 10.61 -6.21 26.66
C ALA A 66 9.58 -6.91 27.56
N LEU A 67 8.66 -7.70 26.98
CA LEU A 67 7.70 -8.50 27.74
C LEU A 67 8.40 -9.55 28.60
N ARG A 68 9.43 -10.22 28.08
CA ARG A 68 10.22 -11.20 28.86
C ARG A 68 10.95 -10.55 30.03
N ALA A 69 11.57 -9.39 29.83
CA ALA A 69 12.22 -8.66 30.92
C ALA A 69 11.21 -8.15 31.97
N LEU A 70 10.03 -7.68 31.53
CA LEU A 70 9.02 -7.13 32.43
C LEU A 70 8.32 -8.21 33.27
N PHE A 71 7.99 -9.35 32.67
CA PHE A 71 7.23 -10.43 33.33
C PHE A 71 8.09 -11.57 33.87
N GLY A 72 9.24 -11.86 33.24
CA GLY A 72 10.14 -12.94 33.63
C GLY A 72 11.24 -12.54 34.60
N GLY A 73 11.49 -11.24 34.79
CA GLY A 73 12.57 -10.74 35.64
C GLY A 73 13.98 -11.00 35.09
N GLU A 74 14.10 -11.47 33.84
CA GLU A 74 15.36 -11.70 33.17
C GLU A 74 16.01 -10.38 32.71
N ALA A 75 17.35 -10.35 32.68
CA ALA A 75 18.10 -9.24 32.12
C ALA A 75 17.76 -9.06 30.63
N LEU A 76 17.55 -7.82 30.20
CA LEU A 76 17.26 -7.50 28.80
C LEU A 76 18.45 -7.93 27.94
N ARG A 77 18.23 -8.80 26.93
CA ARG A 77 19.28 -9.21 25.98
C ARG A 77 18.92 -8.71 24.59
N TRP A 78 19.85 -7.99 23.96
CA TRP A 78 19.69 -7.58 22.57
C TRP A 78 19.68 -8.81 21.65
N PRO A 79 18.91 -8.78 20.55
CA PRO A 79 19.03 -9.79 19.50
C PRO A 79 20.47 -9.87 18.98
N ALA A 80 20.94 -11.08 18.67
CA ALA A 80 22.34 -11.33 18.29
C ALA A 80 22.83 -10.47 17.10
N TRP A 81 21.93 -10.08 16.20
CA TRP A 81 22.23 -9.25 15.04
C TRP A 81 22.45 -7.76 15.36
N ILE A 82 22.09 -7.28 16.56
CA ILE A 82 22.28 -5.89 17.00
C ILE A 82 23.25 -5.77 18.19
N ALA A 83 23.51 -6.88 18.88
CA ALA A 83 24.33 -6.90 20.08
C ALA A 83 25.77 -6.39 19.85
N GLY A 84 26.29 -6.46 18.62
CA GLY A 84 27.63 -5.98 18.27
C GLY A 84 27.73 -4.47 18.00
N SER A 85 26.61 -3.78 17.79
CA SER A 85 26.60 -2.37 17.36
C SER A 85 25.98 -1.41 18.37
N LEU A 86 25.35 -1.91 19.43
CA LEU A 86 24.69 -1.10 20.45
C LEU A 86 25.40 -1.22 21.80
N PRO A 87 25.34 -0.16 22.64
CA PRO A 87 25.81 -0.24 24.02
C PRO A 87 25.04 -1.31 24.81
N PRO A 88 25.62 -1.79 25.93
CA PRO A 88 24.98 -2.78 26.77
C PRO A 88 23.57 -2.30 27.19
N PRO A 89 22.61 -3.24 27.30
CA PRO A 89 21.24 -2.89 27.60
C PRO A 89 21.14 -2.19 28.97
N PRO A 90 20.31 -1.14 29.09
CA PRO A 90 20.16 -0.41 30.34
C PRO A 90 19.54 -1.28 31.43
N ASP A 91 19.81 -0.91 32.68
CA ASP A 91 19.28 -1.63 33.85
C ASP A 91 17.74 -1.60 33.88
N LEU A 92 17.14 -2.59 34.54
CA LEU A 92 15.69 -2.82 34.60
C LEU A 92 14.92 -1.60 35.15
N THR A 93 15.51 -0.90 36.10
CA THR A 93 14.97 0.33 36.71
C THR A 93 14.89 1.48 35.69
N THR A 94 15.98 1.73 34.97
CA THR A 94 16.05 2.73 33.90
C THR A 94 15.10 2.36 32.76
N LEU A 95 15.08 1.08 32.36
CA LEU A 95 14.21 0.59 31.29
C LEU A 95 12.73 0.85 31.60
N ARG A 96 12.27 0.57 32.83
CA ARG A 96 10.87 0.83 33.24
C ARG A 96 10.47 2.29 33.12
N SER A 97 11.37 3.23 33.40
CA SER A 97 11.10 4.66 33.27
C SER A 97 11.12 5.16 31.82
N VAL A 98 12.00 4.60 30.99
CA VAL A 98 12.22 5.05 29.60
C VAL A 98 11.29 4.36 28.60
N LEU A 99 10.88 3.12 28.88
CA LEU A 99 10.06 2.30 27.98
C LEU A 99 8.73 2.96 27.57
N PRO A 100 7.93 3.58 28.48
CA PRO A 100 6.70 4.26 28.09
C PRO A 100 6.96 5.43 27.15
N ALA A 101 8.03 6.20 27.39
CA ALA A 101 8.41 7.32 26.54
C ALA A 101 8.86 6.85 25.14
N VAL A 102 9.62 5.76 25.07
CA VAL A 102 10.03 5.15 23.78
C VAL A 102 8.82 4.62 23.02
N ILE A 103 7.92 3.89 23.68
CA ILE A 103 6.69 3.37 23.07
C ILE A 103 5.84 4.53 22.53
N LEU A 104 5.66 5.59 23.32
CA LEU A 104 4.91 6.76 22.91
C LEU A 104 5.56 7.45 21.71
N GLY A 105 6.89 7.64 21.72
CA GLY A 105 7.64 8.20 20.61
C GLY A 105 7.48 7.40 19.31
N VAL A 106 7.60 6.07 19.39
CA VAL A 106 7.39 5.17 18.25
C VAL A 106 5.94 5.22 17.76
N ALA A 107 4.96 5.25 18.67
CA ALA A 107 3.54 5.33 18.33
C ALA A 107 3.20 6.64 17.61
N LEU A 108 3.73 7.77 18.10
CA LEU A 108 3.58 9.08 17.46
C LEU A 108 4.21 9.11 16.07
N LEU A 109 5.44 8.62 15.94
CA LEU A 109 6.13 8.55 14.65
C LEU A 109 5.37 7.66 13.66
N LYS A 110 4.90 6.50 14.12
CA LYS A 110 4.06 5.59 13.32
C LYS A 110 2.77 6.26 12.87
N GLY A 111 2.07 6.95 13.78
CA GLY A 111 0.85 7.68 13.47
C GLY A 111 1.07 8.78 12.44
N LEU A 112 2.14 9.56 12.59
CA LEU A 112 2.50 10.61 11.63
C LEU A 112 2.85 10.04 10.25
N ALA A 113 3.67 8.98 10.21
CA ALA A 113 4.05 8.31 8.97
C ALA A 113 2.83 7.73 8.25
N PHE A 114 1.95 7.05 9.00
CA PHE A 114 0.70 6.52 8.48
C PHE A 114 -0.18 7.65 7.93
N HIS A 115 -0.41 8.71 8.71
CA HIS A 115 -1.24 9.84 8.27
C HIS A 115 -0.69 10.49 6.99
N ARG A 116 0.61 10.77 6.94
CA ARG A 116 1.28 11.33 5.75
C ARG A 116 1.15 10.41 4.53
N TYR A 117 1.34 9.11 4.72
CA TYR A 117 1.17 8.12 3.66
C TYR A 117 -0.27 8.10 3.13
N THR A 118 -1.26 7.97 4.01
CA THR A 118 -2.67 7.82 3.62
C THR A 118 -3.22 9.08 2.94
N VAL A 119 -2.95 10.26 3.51
CA VAL A 119 -3.38 11.54 2.94
C VAL A 119 -2.71 11.79 1.59
N GLY A 120 -1.39 11.56 1.49
CA GLY A 120 -0.69 11.80 0.23
C GLY A 120 -1.08 10.78 -0.85
N LEU A 121 -1.39 9.53 -0.49
CA LEU A 121 -1.91 8.53 -1.41
C LEU A 121 -3.29 8.92 -1.94
N ALA A 122 -4.19 9.39 -1.07
CA ALA A 122 -5.50 9.90 -1.47
C ALA A 122 -5.37 11.09 -2.43
N ALA A 123 -4.52 12.07 -2.09
CA ALA A 123 -4.27 13.23 -2.94
C ALA A 123 -3.66 12.85 -4.31
N LEU A 124 -2.74 11.88 -4.34
CA LEU A 124 -2.17 11.36 -5.57
C LEU A 124 -3.24 10.67 -6.43
N GLY A 125 -4.09 9.84 -5.82
CA GLY A 125 -5.20 9.17 -6.50
C GLY A 125 -6.16 10.17 -7.13
N GLN A 126 -6.58 11.20 -6.39
CA GLN A 126 -7.46 12.24 -6.90
C GLN A 126 -6.83 12.99 -8.09
N ARG A 127 -5.55 13.35 -8.02
CA ARG A 127 -4.83 14.00 -9.13
C ARG A 127 -4.77 13.13 -10.37
N PHE A 128 -4.49 11.84 -10.18
CA PHE A 128 -4.42 10.87 -11.28
C PHE A 128 -5.78 10.66 -11.94
N VAL A 129 -6.84 10.46 -11.17
CA VAL A 129 -8.22 10.33 -11.68
C VAL A 129 -8.65 11.61 -12.39
N ALA A 130 -8.35 12.78 -11.84
CA ALA A 130 -8.65 14.06 -12.48
C ALA A 130 -7.91 14.24 -13.81
N ALA A 131 -6.68 13.73 -13.94
CA ALA A 131 -5.95 13.74 -15.21
C ALA A 131 -6.58 12.76 -16.23
N LEU A 132 -6.93 11.55 -15.80
CA LEU A 132 -7.59 10.56 -16.65
C LEU A 132 -8.95 11.06 -17.18
N ARG A 133 -9.77 11.66 -16.31
CA ARG A 133 -11.07 12.23 -16.73
C ARG A 133 -10.91 13.34 -17.77
N ARG A 134 -9.92 14.22 -17.60
CA ARG A 134 -9.61 15.27 -18.57
C ARG A 134 -9.20 14.69 -19.92
N ASP A 135 -8.31 13.69 -19.92
CA ASP A 135 -7.87 13.02 -21.15
C ASP A 135 -9.02 12.28 -21.85
N LEU A 136 -9.87 11.60 -21.07
CA LEU A 136 -11.03 10.88 -21.59
C LEU A 136 -12.01 11.86 -22.23
N HIS A 137 -12.33 12.95 -21.54
CA HIS A 137 -13.23 13.98 -22.04
C HIS A 137 -12.69 14.62 -23.33
N ALA A 138 -11.38 14.94 -23.37
CA ALA A 138 -10.74 15.48 -24.58
C ALA A 138 -10.85 14.51 -25.77
N ARG A 139 -10.72 13.20 -25.53
CA ARG A 139 -10.88 12.17 -26.57
C ARG A 139 -12.32 12.03 -27.03
N LEU A 140 -13.28 12.15 -26.13
CA LEU A 140 -14.71 12.07 -26.45
C LEU A 140 -15.15 13.25 -27.33
N LEU A 141 -14.64 14.46 -27.06
CA LEU A 141 -14.95 15.65 -27.87
C LEU A 141 -14.44 15.60 -29.31
N VAL A 142 -13.43 14.76 -29.59
CA VAL A 142 -12.84 14.60 -30.93
C VAL A 142 -13.49 13.41 -31.68
N LEU A 143 -14.37 12.65 -31.03
CA LEU A 143 -14.95 11.44 -31.63
C LEU A 143 -16.03 11.82 -32.68
N PRO A 144 -16.01 11.21 -33.88
CA PRO A 144 -17.04 11.45 -34.88
C PRO A 144 -18.43 11.04 -34.38
N PRO A 145 -19.51 11.75 -34.77
CA PRO A 145 -20.86 11.48 -34.28
C PRO A 145 -21.35 10.06 -34.61
N ASP A 146 -20.94 9.51 -35.75
CA ASP A 146 -21.31 8.14 -36.16
C ASP A 146 -20.68 7.07 -35.25
N ALA A 147 -19.45 7.31 -34.79
CA ALA A 147 -18.77 6.43 -33.84
C ALA A 147 -19.33 6.57 -32.42
N ALA A 148 -19.78 7.76 -32.05
CA ALA A 148 -20.46 8.00 -30.78
C ALA A 148 -21.85 7.34 -30.73
N ALA A 149 -22.58 7.32 -31.85
CA ALA A 149 -23.87 6.65 -31.94
C ALA A 149 -23.76 5.12 -31.80
N ALA A 150 -22.62 4.54 -32.22
CA ALA A 150 -22.34 3.11 -32.08
C ALA A 150 -22.02 2.68 -30.62
N ILE A 151 -21.54 3.61 -29.79
CA ILE A 151 -21.19 3.36 -28.38
C ILE A 151 -22.29 4.00 -27.53
N GLY A 152 -23.29 3.20 -27.13
CA GLY A 152 -24.45 3.70 -26.40
C GLY A 152 -24.07 4.63 -25.23
N ALA A 153 -24.83 5.71 -25.04
CA ALA A 153 -24.52 6.77 -24.06
C ALA A 153 -24.30 6.24 -22.63
N GLY A 154 -24.96 5.13 -22.26
CA GLY A 154 -24.75 4.46 -20.98
C GLY A 154 -23.35 3.86 -20.80
N ASP A 155 -22.74 3.30 -21.85
CA ASP A 155 -21.35 2.78 -21.79
C ASP A 155 -20.35 3.94 -21.69
N LEU A 156 -20.59 5.03 -22.41
CA LEU A 156 -19.76 6.24 -22.33
C LEU A 156 -19.81 6.88 -20.94
N LEU A 157 -21.00 6.98 -20.34
CA LEU A 157 -21.18 7.50 -18.98
C LEU A 157 -20.53 6.58 -17.94
N SER A 158 -20.68 5.26 -18.09
CA SER A 158 -20.05 4.28 -17.20
C SER A 158 -18.52 4.45 -17.17
N ARG A 159 -17.89 4.66 -18.33
CA ARG A 159 -16.43 4.87 -18.46
C ARG A 159 -15.93 6.23 -17.95
N CYS A 160 -16.82 7.22 -17.80
CA CYS A 160 -16.48 8.53 -17.26
C CYS A 160 -16.62 8.58 -15.72
N VAL A 161 -17.54 7.78 -15.17
CA VAL A 161 -17.92 7.79 -13.76
C VAL A 161 -17.09 6.81 -12.94
N HIS A 162 -16.89 5.58 -13.46
CA HIS A 162 -16.14 4.50 -12.81
C HIS A 162 -14.65 4.50 -13.20
#